data_AF-A0A7S0EPV0-F1
#
_entry.id   AF-A0A7S0EPV0-F1
#
_cell.length_a   1.000
_cell.length_b   1.000
_cell.length_c   1.000
_cell.angle_alpha   90.00
_cell.angle_beta   90.00
_cell.angle_gamma   90.00
#
_symmetry.space_group_name_H-M   'P 1'
#
loop_
_entity.id
_entity.type
_entity.pdbx_description
1 polymer ?
#
loop_
_entity_poly.entity_id
_entity_poly.type
_entity_poly.pdbx_seq_one_letter_code
_entity_poly.pdbx_strand_id
1 'polypeptide(L)'
;TSCGRRRLLVVRAEGRGAAPHRKREGRREMDAELTLSEAREILGLNSQASVEDARRAYRQLALRQHPDKSAEPDAKAKFQRINDAWMRQQAWHEDHEEQTAAAVDETAADDDPQLQAQLERQSQAFDRAERDALDQLERSIQRQQGQWSGIFASKQPCWAGFEFEEQHKIWKHYETQRRVSELAAVSTWTVNRALRQADAAISQRKFAAAARLLTTALEEIREADKESAHQVKFDAQLEADVLFRRSQCYSQLDMPDLALRDAEKLAHGKQSRHWPKVHRRHAEALSGTERHDEAKTAYKQAARLMSEEQGYAPTGKMVQEIEACAEREQQRHDAAQATKREARRQKRAAEVAGREAEKVAQERAEAAAAEAEARKRSELEASLKSLVDDPAVQHAALQAKRLEAAAAGVEGTVMAAATARLREIVPPSAPNTKTQSKGAKTAYEERTRVQEERRRKAAEEQARQAERDSAERRTQAEKEEKQNRQKERGERAKVKAKAEQAEKARQESEERSRKDQERQALREMRRREAEEAAAAEAVVAEARQKATEATQREAKEEERRRAAHAEEAHLRREADARERREAETRREAEAARREALQATKEAE
;
A
#
# COMPACT_ATOMS: atom_id res chain seq x y z
N THR A 1 57.79 -26.51 -17.31
CA THR A 1 57.58 -27.50 -16.23
C THR A 1 57.52 -26.78 -14.89
N SER A 2 56.35 -26.23 -14.54
CA SER A 2 56.15 -25.42 -13.33
C SER A 2 55.22 -26.15 -12.37
N CYS A 3 55.74 -26.57 -11.21
CA CYS A 3 54.95 -27.20 -10.14
C CYS A 3 55.06 -26.36 -8.87
N GLY A 4 54.01 -25.59 -8.58
CA GLY A 4 53.82 -24.87 -7.32
C GLY A 4 52.52 -25.33 -6.68
N ARG A 5 52.60 -26.25 -5.70
CA ARG A 5 51.45 -26.70 -4.89
C ARG A 5 51.22 -25.72 -3.74
N ARG A 6 50.17 -24.90 -3.82
CA ARG A 6 49.57 -24.22 -2.67
C ARG A 6 48.53 -25.15 -2.04
N ARG A 7 48.74 -25.49 -0.76
CA ARG A 7 47.75 -26.10 0.14
C ARG A 7 46.75 -25.02 0.56
N LEU A 8 45.49 -25.16 0.18
CA LEU A 8 44.38 -24.41 0.76
C LEU A 8 43.77 -25.23 1.89
N LEU A 9 43.80 -24.67 3.09
CA LEU A 9 43.09 -25.15 4.28
C LEU A 9 41.60 -24.81 4.11
N VAL A 10 40.76 -25.83 4.08
CA VAL A 10 39.30 -25.67 4.18
C VAL A 10 38.95 -25.62 5.66
N VAL A 11 38.59 -24.44 6.15
CA VAL A 11 37.98 -24.25 7.47
C VAL A 11 36.50 -24.58 7.34
N ARG A 12 36.09 -25.68 7.96
CA ARG A 12 34.71 -26.15 8.05
C ARG A 12 34.03 -25.37 9.18
N ALA A 13 33.08 -24.51 8.85
CA ALA A 13 32.27 -23.79 9.82
C ALA A 13 31.11 -24.68 10.27
N GLU A 14 31.15 -25.16 11.51
CA GLU A 14 30.05 -25.82 12.21
C GLU A 14 29.23 -24.80 13.00
N GLY A 15 27.92 -25.01 13.08
CA GLY A 15 27.09 -24.51 14.18
C GLY A 15 26.12 -23.36 13.85
N ARG A 16 24.97 -23.69 13.24
CA ARG A 16 23.73 -22.93 13.48
C ARG A 16 22.78 -23.84 14.25
N GLY A 17 22.51 -23.46 15.50
CA GLY A 17 21.72 -24.21 16.46
C GLY A 17 20.25 -24.31 16.06
N ALA A 18 19.77 -25.55 16.01
CA ALA A 18 18.35 -25.87 16.05
C ALA A 18 17.79 -25.60 17.45
N ALA A 19 16.67 -24.89 17.52
CA ALA A 19 15.95 -24.63 18.77
C ALA A 19 15.30 -25.93 19.31
N PRO A 20 15.22 -26.13 20.64
CA PRO A 20 14.73 -27.38 21.21
C PRO A 20 13.21 -27.49 21.11
N HIS A 21 12.73 -28.59 20.53
CA HIS A 21 11.36 -29.05 20.67
C HIS A 21 11.01 -29.20 22.15
N ARG A 22 9.99 -28.46 22.60
CA ARG A 22 9.46 -28.57 23.96
C ARG A 22 8.83 -29.95 24.15
N LYS A 23 9.48 -30.74 25.01
CA LYS A 23 9.02 -32.00 25.58
C LYS A 23 7.56 -31.91 26.04
N ARG A 24 6.73 -32.79 25.47
CA ARG A 24 5.39 -33.15 25.95
C ARG A 24 5.53 -34.31 26.94
N GLU A 25 6.40 -34.17 27.93
CA GLU A 25 6.57 -35.15 29.01
C GLU A 25 5.53 -34.87 30.09
N GLY A 26 4.51 -35.72 30.19
CA GLY A 26 3.51 -35.56 31.25
C GLY A 26 2.32 -36.50 31.22
N ARG A 27 2.17 -37.38 30.21
CA ARG A 27 1.17 -38.45 30.27
C ARG A 27 1.71 -39.72 29.61
N ARG A 28 1.74 -40.79 30.41
CA ARG A 28 1.90 -42.22 30.06
C ARG A 28 3.32 -42.78 30.21
N GLU A 29 3.77 -42.88 31.45
CA GLU A 29 4.84 -43.82 31.86
C GLU A 29 4.29 -45.14 32.43
N MET A 30 2.98 -45.37 32.36
CA MET A 30 2.38 -46.65 32.77
C MET A 30 1.42 -47.11 31.69
N ASP A 31 1.97 -47.86 30.74
CA ASP A 31 1.41 -49.04 30.08
C ASP A 31 2.49 -49.48 29.08
N ALA A 32 2.96 -50.73 29.20
CA ALA A 32 4.01 -51.30 28.36
C ALA A 32 3.75 -50.94 26.88
N GLU A 33 4.75 -50.40 26.19
CA GLU A 33 4.66 -49.96 24.80
C GLU A 33 4.18 -51.11 23.92
N LEU A 34 2.86 -51.13 23.66
CA LEU A 34 2.26 -52.08 22.74
C LEU A 34 3.00 -51.94 21.40
N THR A 35 3.64 -53.03 20.96
CA THR A 35 4.39 -52.99 19.70
C THR A 35 3.43 -52.86 18.53
N LEU A 36 3.89 -52.31 17.40
CA LEU A 36 3.03 -52.14 16.22
C LEU A 36 2.46 -53.48 15.72
N SER A 37 3.25 -54.56 15.82
CA SER A 37 2.81 -55.90 15.43
C SER A 37 1.65 -56.38 16.31
N GLU A 38 1.76 -56.21 17.62
CA GLU A 38 0.70 -56.56 18.57
C GLU A 38 -0.54 -55.68 18.39
N ALA A 39 -0.37 -54.38 18.10
CA ALA A 39 -1.47 -53.48 17.81
C ALA A 39 -2.27 -53.93 16.56
N ARG A 40 -1.58 -54.37 15.51
CA ARG A 40 -2.21 -54.89 14.29
C ARG A 40 -2.89 -56.23 14.54
N GLU A 41 -2.28 -57.09 15.35
CA GLU A 41 -2.88 -58.37 15.73
C GLU A 41 -4.16 -58.17 16.55
N ILE A 42 -4.15 -57.27 17.53
CA ILE A 42 -5.33 -56.91 18.33
C ILE A 42 -6.46 -56.34 17.46
N LEU A 43 -6.13 -55.54 16.45
CA LEU A 43 -7.09 -55.00 15.49
C LEU A 43 -7.48 -55.99 14.38
N GLY A 44 -6.80 -57.14 14.26
CA GLY A 44 -7.02 -58.10 13.18
C GLY A 44 -6.62 -57.59 11.79
N LEU A 45 -5.59 -56.73 11.73
CA LEU A 45 -5.12 -56.09 10.50
C LEU A 45 -3.92 -56.84 9.91
N ASN A 46 -3.87 -56.88 8.57
CA ASN A 46 -2.66 -57.32 7.86
C ASN A 46 -1.57 -56.25 7.97
N SER A 47 -0.31 -56.66 7.82
CA SER A 47 0.88 -55.79 7.76
C SER A 47 0.79 -54.65 6.73
N GLN A 48 -0.05 -54.82 5.69
CA GLN A 48 -0.29 -53.87 4.60
C GLN A 48 -1.66 -53.15 4.70
N ALA A 49 -2.34 -53.21 5.86
CA ALA A 49 -3.66 -52.62 6.01
C ALA A 49 -3.63 -51.08 5.98
N SER A 50 -4.58 -50.49 5.25
CA SER A 50 -4.73 -49.03 5.15
C SER A 50 -5.27 -48.40 6.44
N VAL A 51 -5.17 -47.07 6.56
CA VAL A 51 -5.78 -46.31 7.67
C VAL A 51 -7.29 -46.55 7.74
N GLU A 52 -7.95 -46.65 6.59
CA GLU A 52 -9.40 -46.88 6.51
C GLU A 52 -9.79 -48.26 7.03
N ASP A 53 -8.99 -49.28 6.72
CA ASP A 53 -9.18 -50.66 7.21
C ASP A 53 -9.01 -50.71 8.73
N ALA A 54 -7.98 -50.03 9.24
CA ALA A 54 -7.76 -49.91 10.69
C ALA A 54 -8.94 -49.24 11.39
N ARG A 55 -9.49 -48.17 10.80
CA ARG A 55 -10.65 -47.45 11.34
C ARG A 55 -11.92 -48.32 11.30
N ARG A 56 -12.07 -49.13 10.26
CA ARG A 56 -13.19 -50.07 10.11
C ARG A 56 -13.11 -51.18 11.15
N ALA A 57 -11.93 -51.79 11.32
CA ALA A 57 -11.68 -52.83 12.31
C ALA A 57 -11.90 -52.33 13.75
N TYR A 58 -11.37 -51.14 14.07
CA TYR A 58 -11.59 -50.50 15.37
C TYR A 58 -13.09 -50.31 15.67
N ARG A 59 -13.87 -49.74 14.73
CA ARG A 59 -15.32 -49.54 14.93
C ARG A 59 -16.06 -50.86 15.17
N GLN A 60 -15.69 -51.93 14.46
CA GLN A 60 -16.32 -53.24 14.62
C GLN A 60 -15.98 -53.87 15.99
N LEU A 61 -14.71 -53.80 16.41
CA LEU A 61 -14.26 -54.32 17.69
C LEU A 61 -14.80 -53.52 18.88
N ALA A 62 -14.81 -52.19 18.76
CA ALA A 62 -15.36 -51.28 19.76
C ALA A 62 -16.86 -51.51 20.00
N LEU A 63 -17.64 -51.80 18.96
CA LEU A 63 -19.06 -52.12 19.08
C LEU A 63 -19.30 -53.48 19.74
N ARG A 64 -18.46 -54.47 19.46
CA ARG A 64 -18.57 -55.83 20.02
C ARG A 64 -18.13 -55.90 21.48
N GLN A 65 -17.06 -55.19 21.84
CA GLN A 65 -16.45 -55.21 23.17
C GLN A 65 -16.84 -53.99 24.03
N HIS A 66 -17.90 -53.27 23.65
CA HIS A 66 -18.36 -52.13 24.42
C HIS A 66 -18.83 -52.59 25.81
N PRO A 67 -18.40 -51.95 26.91
CA PRO A 67 -18.73 -52.38 28.28
C PRO A 67 -20.24 -52.39 28.56
N ASP A 68 -21.02 -51.54 27.89
CA ASP A 68 -22.49 -51.53 28.04
C ASP A 68 -23.23 -52.62 27.25
N LYS A 69 -22.60 -53.21 26.23
CA LYS A 69 -23.26 -54.17 25.31
C LYS A 69 -22.76 -55.60 25.47
N SER A 70 -21.54 -55.77 25.95
CA SER A 70 -20.94 -57.08 26.22
C SER A 70 -21.13 -57.45 27.69
N ALA A 71 -21.66 -58.65 27.95
CA ALA A 71 -21.86 -59.17 29.31
C ALA A 71 -20.58 -59.79 29.93
N GLU A 72 -19.44 -59.71 29.23
CA GLU A 72 -18.19 -60.25 29.75
C GLU A 72 -17.61 -59.39 30.87
N PRO A 73 -17.17 -59.97 32.00
CA PRO A 73 -16.59 -59.21 33.12
C PRO A 73 -15.31 -58.45 32.75
N ASP A 74 -14.63 -58.86 31.67
CA ASP A 74 -13.39 -58.24 31.18
C ASP A 74 -13.61 -57.28 29.98
N ALA A 75 -14.86 -56.98 29.60
CA ALA A 75 -15.16 -56.16 28.43
C ALA A 75 -14.47 -54.79 28.48
N LYS A 76 -14.39 -54.18 29.68
CA LYS A 76 -13.71 -52.90 29.89
C LYS A 76 -12.20 -52.98 29.61
N ALA A 77 -11.54 -54.05 30.05
CA ALA A 77 -10.10 -54.23 29.84
C ALA A 77 -9.78 -54.53 28.36
N LYS A 78 -10.65 -55.32 27.69
CA LYS A 78 -10.54 -55.58 26.24
C LYS A 78 -10.75 -54.32 25.41
N PHE A 79 -11.74 -53.51 25.77
CA PHE A 79 -12.00 -52.23 25.10
C PHE A 79 -10.81 -51.27 25.21
N GLN A 80 -10.20 -51.19 26.39
CA GLN A 80 -9.01 -50.37 26.61
C GLN A 80 -7.85 -50.82 25.71
N ARG A 81 -7.56 -52.13 25.63
CA ARG A 81 -6.55 -52.71 24.73
C ARG A 81 -6.81 -52.42 23.25
N ILE A 82 -8.07 -52.47 22.81
CA ILE A 82 -8.46 -52.12 21.43
C ILE A 82 -8.20 -50.64 21.14
N ASN A 83 -8.47 -49.77 22.11
CA ASN A 83 -8.21 -48.34 21.99
C ASN A 83 -6.72 -48.03 21.95
N ASP A 84 -5.92 -48.67 22.81
CA ASP A 84 -4.46 -48.49 22.83
C ASP A 84 -3.82 -49.00 21.53
N ALA A 85 -4.29 -50.12 20.98
CA ALA A 85 -3.89 -50.62 19.67
C ALA A 85 -4.23 -49.64 18.53
N TRP A 86 -5.43 -49.05 18.55
CA TRP A 86 -5.84 -48.03 17.60
C TRP A 86 -4.95 -46.79 17.66
N MET A 87 -4.70 -46.25 18.86
CA MET A 87 -3.86 -45.09 19.06
C MET A 87 -2.42 -45.35 18.56
N ARG A 88 -1.88 -46.54 18.82
CA ARG A 88 -0.53 -46.92 18.35
C ARG A 88 -0.44 -47.01 16.83
N GLN A 89 -1.47 -47.59 16.19
CA GLN A 89 -1.56 -47.69 14.74
C GLN A 89 -1.73 -46.31 14.09
N GLN A 90 -2.51 -45.40 14.69
CA GLN A 90 -2.64 -44.02 14.20
C GLN A 90 -1.31 -43.25 14.29
N ALA A 91 -0.63 -43.31 15.43
CA ALA A 91 0.67 -42.67 15.59
C ALA A 91 1.70 -43.14 14.56
N TRP A 92 1.69 -44.44 14.21
CA TRP A 92 2.58 -44.95 13.17
C TRP A 92 2.29 -44.38 11.77
N HIS A 93 1.02 -44.20 11.42
CA HIS A 93 0.63 -43.60 10.14
C HIS A 93 0.96 -42.11 10.07
N GLU A 94 0.80 -41.38 11.18
CA GLU A 94 1.21 -39.96 11.27
C GLU A 94 2.73 -39.81 11.11
N ASP A 95 3.52 -40.63 11.82
CA ASP A 95 4.99 -40.61 11.71
C ASP A 95 5.48 -41.03 10.31
N HIS A 96 4.81 -42.00 9.66
CA HIS A 96 5.19 -42.46 8.32
C HIS A 96 4.70 -41.52 7.21
N GLU A 97 3.55 -40.84 7.35
CA GLU A 97 3.15 -39.75 6.44
C GLU A 97 4.11 -38.57 6.56
N GLU A 98 4.58 -38.23 7.77
CA GLU A 98 5.54 -37.14 7.97
C GLU A 98 6.95 -37.51 7.43
N GLN A 99 7.39 -38.76 7.61
CA GLN A 99 8.66 -39.23 7.04
C GLN A 99 8.60 -39.44 5.52
N THR A 100 7.46 -39.86 4.96
CA THR A 100 7.30 -39.92 3.50
C THR A 100 7.14 -38.53 2.89
N ALA A 101 6.45 -37.61 3.56
CA ALA A 101 6.40 -36.21 3.14
C ALA A 101 7.79 -35.54 3.20
N ALA A 102 8.60 -35.83 4.22
CA ALA A 102 9.96 -35.32 4.34
C ALA A 102 10.95 -35.98 3.35
N ALA A 103 10.78 -37.27 3.03
CA ALA A 103 11.59 -37.95 2.02
C ALA A 103 11.24 -37.53 0.59
N VAL A 104 9.98 -37.13 0.33
CA VAL A 104 9.52 -36.61 -0.97
C VAL A 104 10.01 -35.16 -1.20
N ASP A 105 10.37 -34.42 -0.15
CA ASP A 105 10.95 -33.06 -0.26
C ASP A 105 12.46 -33.08 -0.61
N GLU A 106 13.16 -34.21 -0.42
CA GLU A 106 14.59 -34.38 -0.81
C GLU A 106 14.79 -35.16 -2.13
N THR A 107 13.75 -35.82 -2.66
CA THR A 107 13.78 -36.40 -4.01
C THR A 107 12.76 -35.72 -4.93
N ALA A 108 13.13 -34.53 -5.42
CA ALA A 108 12.74 -33.95 -6.70
C ALA A 108 11.52 -34.61 -7.41
N ALA A 109 10.31 -34.38 -6.91
CA ALA A 109 9.07 -34.73 -7.60
C ALA A 109 8.61 -33.63 -8.59
N ASP A 110 9.35 -32.52 -8.68
CA ASP A 110 9.06 -31.42 -9.63
C ASP A 110 9.59 -31.69 -11.06
N ASP A 111 10.40 -32.74 -11.28
CA ASP A 111 11.03 -33.04 -12.57
C ASP A 111 10.70 -34.45 -13.13
N ASP A 112 9.55 -35.07 -12.78
CA ASP A 112 9.06 -36.25 -13.51
C ASP A 112 8.06 -35.83 -14.61
N PRO A 113 8.54 -35.63 -15.86
CA PRO A 113 7.67 -35.29 -16.99
C PRO A 113 6.63 -36.38 -17.29
N GLN A 114 6.80 -37.63 -16.84
CA GLN A 114 5.79 -38.67 -17.01
C GLN A 114 4.60 -38.46 -16.08
N LEU A 115 4.84 -38.08 -14.82
CA LEU A 115 3.78 -37.77 -13.86
C LEU A 115 3.03 -36.49 -14.27
N GLN A 116 3.74 -35.45 -14.73
CA GLN A 116 3.10 -34.26 -15.32
C GLN A 116 2.25 -34.63 -16.55
N ALA A 117 2.78 -35.43 -17.48
CA ALA A 117 2.02 -35.89 -18.63
C ALA A 117 0.81 -36.76 -18.24
N GLN A 118 0.90 -37.54 -17.17
CA GLN A 118 -0.21 -38.34 -16.66
C GLN A 118 -1.30 -37.47 -16.04
N LEU A 119 -0.94 -36.47 -15.23
CA LEU A 119 -1.87 -35.49 -14.67
C LEU A 119 -2.53 -34.65 -15.79
N GLU A 120 -1.76 -34.22 -16.79
CA GLU A 120 -2.30 -33.54 -17.96
C GLU A 120 -3.26 -34.43 -18.76
N ARG A 121 -2.93 -35.72 -18.96
CA ARG A 121 -3.84 -36.67 -19.61
C ARG A 121 -5.12 -36.87 -18.82
N GLN A 122 -5.05 -36.96 -17.50
CA GLN A 122 -6.23 -37.06 -16.63
C GLN A 122 -7.08 -35.79 -16.69
N SER A 123 -6.46 -34.60 -16.64
CA SER A 123 -7.15 -33.32 -16.82
C SER A 123 -7.81 -33.23 -18.20
N GLN A 124 -7.12 -33.64 -19.27
CA GLN A 124 -7.67 -33.63 -20.63
C GLN A 124 -8.78 -34.67 -20.81
N ALA A 125 -8.69 -35.84 -20.16
CA ALA A 125 -9.74 -36.85 -20.19
C ALA A 125 -11.00 -36.35 -19.46
N PHE A 126 -10.83 -35.69 -18.32
CA PHE A 126 -11.93 -35.04 -17.61
C PHE A 126 -12.56 -33.92 -18.45
N ASP A 127 -11.76 -33.03 -19.04
CA ASP A 127 -12.22 -31.96 -19.94
C ASP A 127 -12.95 -32.50 -21.20
N ARG A 128 -12.62 -33.72 -21.64
CA ARG A 128 -13.33 -34.41 -22.73
C ARG A 128 -14.67 -34.97 -22.27
N ALA A 129 -14.68 -35.72 -21.17
CA ALA A 129 -15.92 -36.28 -20.60
C ALA A 129 -16.93 -35.18 -20.25
N GLU A 130 -16.45 -34.04 -19.76
CA GLU A 130 -17.29 -32.88 -19.44
C GLU A 130 -17.87 -32.22 -20.71
N ARG A 131 -17.08 -32.07 -21.78
CA ARG A 131 -17.58 -31.62 -23.09
C ARG A 131 -18.62 -32.58 -23.66
N ASP A 132 -18.36 -33.89 -23.58
CA ASP A 132 -19.30 -34.90 -24.06
C ASP A 132 -20.64 -34.84 -23.30
N ALA A 133 -20.61 -34.54 -21.98
CA ALA A 133 -21.80 -34.34 -21.17
C ALA A 133 -22.59 -33.08 -21.58
N LEU A 134 -21.91 -31.99 -21.91
CA LEU A 134 -22.54 -30.77 -22.44
C LEU A 134 -23.17 -31.03 -23.80
N ASP A 135 -22.48 -31.69 -24.71
CA ASP A 135 -23.03 -32.06 -26.02
C ASP A 135 -24.24 -33.00 -25.88
N GLN A 136 -24.25 -33.86 -24.86
CA GLN A 136 -25.42 -34.68 -24.54
C GLN A 136 -26.59 -33.86 -24.02
N LEU A 137 -26.33 -32.86 -23.17
CA LEU A 137 -27.34 -31.93 -22.67
C LEU A 137 -27.93 -31.10 -23.82
N GLU A 138 -27.09 -30.55 -24.68
CA GLU A 138 -27.52 -29.78 -25.86
C GLU A 138 -28.37 -30.65 -26.81
N ARG A 139 -27.93 -31.88 -27.10
CA ARG A 139 -28.73 -32.85 -27.88
C ARG A 139 -30.05 -33.19 -27.19
N SER A 140 -30.08 -33.27 -25.86
CA SER A 140 -31.31 -33.48 -25.09
C SER A 140 -32.27 -32.29 -25.23
N ILE A 141 -31.73 -31.07 -25.13
CA ILE A 141 -32.49 -29.82 -25.32
C ILE A 141 -33.05 -29.76 -26.76
N GLN A 142 -32.26 -30.10 -27.78
CA GLN A 142 -32.71 -30.16 -29.17
C GLN A 142 -33.79 -31.24 -29.40
N ARG A 143 -33.69 -32.40 -28.74
CA ARG A 143 -34.76 -33.42 -28.77
C ARG A 143 -36.04 -32.92 -28.12
N GLN A 144 -35.94 -32.23 -26.99
CA GLN A 144 -37.10 -31.61 -26.36
C GLN A 144 -37.71 -30.54 -27.29
N GLN A 145 -36.91 -29.69 -27.94
CA GLN A 145 -37.42 -28.74 -28.95
C GLN A 145 -38.24 -29.43 -30.04
N GLY A 146 -37.74 -30.53 -30.60
CA GLY A 146 -38.46 -31.34 -31.58
C GLY A 146 -39.78 -31.86 -31.02
N GLN A 147 -39.78 -32.38 -29.80
CA GLN A 147 -40.99 -32.89 -29.16
C GLN A 147 -42.03 -31.79 -28.86
N TRP A 148 -41.61 -30.62 -28.37
CA TRP A 148 -42.49 -29.48 -28.12
C TRP A 148 -43.07 -28.92 -29.42
N SER A 149 -42.26 -28.79 -30.48
CA SER A 149 -42.75 -28.38 -31.81
C SER A 149 -43.80 -29.36 -32.35
N GLY A 150 -43.61 -30.66 -32.12
CA GLY A 150 -44.60 -31.70 -32.46
C GLY A 150 -45.90 -31.60 -31.66
N ILE A 151 -45.81 -31.37 -30.33
CA ILE A 151 -46.99 -31.19 -29.46
C ILE A 151 -47.77 -29.92 -29.82
N PHE A 152 -47.09 -28.82 -30.14
CA PHE A 152 -47.72 -27.58 -30.59
C PHE A 152 -48.36 -27.74 -31.97
N ALA A 153 -47.72 -28.46 -32.90
CA ALA A 153 -48.29 -28.77 -34.20
C ALA A 153 -49.53 -29.69 -34.10
N SER A 154 -49.55 -30.65 -33.17
CA SER A 154 -50.65 -31.61 -33.03
C SER A 154 -51.86 -31.10 -32.24
N LYS A 155 -51.72 -30.03 -31.44
CA LYS A 155 -52.79 -29.48 -30.59
C LYS A 155 -53.53 -28.26 -31.17
N GLN A 156 -53.33 -27.94 -32.46
CA GLN A 156 -54.01 -26.82 -33.12
C GLN A 156 -55.56 -26.80 -33.03
N PRO A 157 -56.32 -27.91 -32.92
CA PRO A 157 -57.79 -27.80 -32.91
C PRO A 157 -58.42 -27.36 -31.58
N CYS A 158 -57.73 -27.47 -30.43
CA CYS A 158 -58.33 -27.20 -29.11
C CYS A 158 -58.03 -25.81 -28.53
N TRP A 159 -57.30 -24.97 -29.26
CA TRP A 159 -56.89 -23.61 -28.83
C TRP A 159 -57.66 -22.49 -29.55
N ALA A 160 -58.75 -22.81 -30.24
CA ALA A 160 -59.54 -21.88 -31.06
C ALA A 160 -60.24 -20.73 -30.29
N GLY A 161 -60.02 -20.59 -28.98
CA GLY A 161 -60.57 -19.52 -28.15
C GLY A 161 -59.54 -18.60 -27.47
N PHE A 162 -58.24 -18.84 -27.65
CA PHE A 162 -57.18 -17.97 -27.12
C PHE A 162 -56.69 -17.02 -28.21
N GLU A 163 -56.75 -15.71 -28.00
CA GLU A 163 -56.25 -14.72 -28.95
C GLU A 163 -54.76 -14.97 -29.24
N PHE A 164 -54.39 -15.00 -30.53
CA PHE A 164 -53.03 -15.24 -31.02
C PHE A 164 -51.97 -14.36 -30.33
N GLU A 165 -52.36 -13.17 -29.90
CA GLU A 165 -51.50 -12.22 -29.22
C GLU A 165 -51.06 -12.70 -27.82
N GLU A 166 -51.92 -13.39 -27.06
CA GLU A 166 -51.56 -13.95 -25.76
C GLU A 166 -50.62 -15.16 -25.91
N GLN A 167 -50.84 -16.01 -26.91
CA GLN A 167 -49.97 -17.14 -27.20
C GLN A 167 -48.56 -16.68 -27.60
N HIS A 168 -48.46 -15.63 -28.40
CA HIS A 168 -47.17 -15.05 -28.81
C HIS A 168 -46.43 -14.40 -27.62
N LYS A 169 -47.15 -13.78 -26.67
CA LYS A 169 -46.58 -13.24 -25.43
C LYS A 169 -46.04 -14.36 -24.53
N ILE A 170 -46.77 -15.46 -24.36
CA ILE A 170 -46.33 -16.63 -23.59
C ILE A 170 -45.09 -17.27 -24.24
N TRP A 171 -45.08 -17.45 -25.57
CA TRP A 171 -43.94 -18.02 -26.28
C TRP A 171 -42.69 -17.14 -26.18
N LYS A 172 -42.81 -15.82 -26.37
CA LYS A 172 -41.70 -14.87 -26.17
C LYS A 172 -41.18 -14.90 -24.74
N HIS A 173 -42.07 -14.99 -23.75
CA HIS A 173 -41.68 -15.10 -22.35
C HIS A 173 -40.89 -16.40 -22.08
N TYR A 174 -41.37 -17.53 -22.60
CA TYR A 174 -40.70 -18.83 -22.49
C TYR A 174 -39.34 -18.86 -23.19
N GLU A 175 -39.24 -18.34 -24.43
CA GLU A 175 -37.98 -18.30 -25.16
C GLU A 175 -36.96 -17.36 -24.51
N THR A 176 -37.42 -16.25 -23.92
CA THR A 176 -36.58 -15.38 -23.10
C THR A 176 -36.09 -16.10 -21.84
N GLN A 177 -37.00 -16.73 -21.07
CA GLN A 177 -36.62 -17.49 -19.87
C GLN A 177 -35.64 -18.63 -20.19
N ARG A 178 -35.81 -19.27 -21.35
CA ARG A 178 -34.95 -20.35 -21.81
C ARG A 178 -33.56 -19.87 -22.19
N ARG A 179 -33.45 -18.81 -23.00
CA ARG A 179 -32.14 -18.22 -23.33
C ARG A 179 -31.40 -17.77 -22.08
N VAL A 180 -32.12 -17.19 -21.12
CA VAL A 180 -31.54 -16.78 -19.84
C VAL A 180 -31.04 -17.99 -19.04
N SER A 181 -31.77 -19.12 -19.02
CA SER A 181 -31.33 -20.33 -18.32
C SER A 181 -30.18 -21.06 -19.03
N GLU A 182 -30.14 -21.08 -20.37
CA GLU A 182 -29.01 -21.60 -21.14
C GLU A 182 -27.75 -20.76 -20.93
N LEU A 183 -27.84 -19.43 -21.01
CA LEU A 183 -26.72 -18.51 -20.75
C LEU A 183 -26.23 -18.60 -19.30
N ALA A 184 -27.15 -18.72 -18.33
CA ALA A 184 -26.80 -18.91 -16.92
C ALA A 184 -26.05 -20.23 -16.69
N ALA A 185 -26.48 -21.32 -17.34
CA ALA A 185 -25.82 -22.62 -17.23
C ALA A 185 -24.41 -22.60 -17.84
N VAL A 186 -24.25 -22.03 -19.03
CA VAL A 186 -22.94 -21.90 -19.70
C VAL A 186 -22.01 -21.01 -18.88
N SER A 187 -22.48 -19.87 -18.40
CA SER A 187 -21.66 -18.94 -17.59
C SER A 187 -21.28 -19.52 -16.23
N THR A 188 -22.18 -20.26 -15.58
CA THR A 188 -21.86 -20.97 -14.32
C THR A 188 -20.80 -22.04 -14.56
N TRP A 189 -20.87 -22.73 -15.70
CA TRP A 189 -19.89 -23.75 -16.07
C TRP A 189 -18.50 -23.16 -16.35
N THR A 190 -18.41 -22.11 -17.17
CA THR A 190 -17.13 -21.48 -17.51
C THR A 190 -16.44 -20.93 -16.27
N VAL A 191 -17.19 -20.28 -15.38
CA VAL A 191 -16.66 -19.75 -14.12
C VAL A 191 -16.18 -20.87 -13.19
N ASN A 192 -16.94 -21.97 -13.04
CA ASN A 192 -16.50 -23.12 -12.23
C ASN A 192 -15.25 -23.81 -12.81
N ARG A 193 -15.11 -23.85 -14.13
CA ARG A 193 -13.88 -24.31 -14.78
C ARG A 193 -12.72 -23.39 -14.46
N ALA A 194 -12.90 -22.08 -14.58
CA ALA A 194 -11.88 -21.09 -14.25
C ALA A 194 -11.47 -21.15 -12.77
N LEU A 195 -12.42 -21.38 -11.84
CA LEU A 195 -12.14 -21.61 -10.42
C LEU A 195 -11.26 -22.83 -10.20
N ARG A 196 -11.57 -23.98 -10.83
CA ARG A 196 -10.74 -25.20 -10.72
C ARG A 196 -9.33 -25.01 -11.28
N GLN A 197 -9.22 -24.33 -12.43
CA GLN A 197 -7.92 -24.01 -13.02
C GLN A 197 -7.12 -23.02 -12.17
N ALA A 198 -7.79 -22.03 -11.58
CA ALA A 198 -7.17 -21.10 -10.64
C ALA A 198 -6.69 -21.83 -9.39
N ASP A 199 -7.43 -22.81 -8.87
CA ASP A 199 -7.04 -23.61 -7.72
C ASP A 199 -5.81 -24.48 -8.00
N ALA A 200 -5.77 -25.10 -9.17
CA ALA A 200 -4.58 -25.83 -9.64
C ALA A 200 -3.37 -24.88 -9.82
N ALA A 201 -3.58 -23.65 -10.27
CA ALA A 201 -2.50 -22.67 -10.36
C ALA A 201 -2.06 -22.16 -8.98
N ILE A 202 -2.99 -21.97 -8.03
CA ILE A 202 -2.70 -21.57 -6.65
C ILE A 202 -1.89 -22.66 -5.93
N SER A 203 -2.24 -23.94 -6.09
CA SER A 203 -1.49 -25.04 -5.49
C SER A 203 -0.06 -25.14 -6.04
N GLN A 204 0.14 -24.81 -7.32
CA GLN A 204 1.45 -24.69 -7.96
C GLN A 204 2.17 -23.36 -7.66
N ARG A 205 1.67 -22.52 -6.74
CA ARG A 205 2.17 -21.17 -6.42
C ARG A 205 2.25 -20.21 -7.62
N LYS A 206 1.50 -20.47 -8.70
CA LYS A 206 1.40 -19.61 -9.90
C LYS A 206 0.32 -18.55 -9.73
N PHE A 207 0.45 -17.70 -8.70
CA PHE A 207 -0.58 -16.73 -8.29
C PHE A 207 -0.95 -15.71 -9.38
N ALA A 208 0.00 -15.28 -10.22
CA ALA A 208 -0.27 -14.35 -11.33
C ALA A 208 -1.10 -14.99 -12.46
N ALA A 209 -0.94 -16.30 -12.69
CA ALA A 209 -1.77 -17.04 -13.64
C ALA A 209 -3.19 -17.22 -13.09
N ALA A 210 -3.31 -17.63 -11.81
CA ALA A 210 -4.58 -17.75 -11.12
C ALA A 210 -5.37 -16.42 -11.11
N ALA A 211 -4.73 -15.31 -10.79
CA ALA A 211 -5.38 -13.99 -10.78
C ALA A 211 -5.94 -13.58 -12.16
N ARG A 212 -5.25 -13.93 -13.25
CA ARG A 212 -5.72 -13.69 -14.63
C ARG A 212 -6.94 -14.54 -14.98
N LEU A 213 -6.92 -15.83 -14.63
CA LEU A 213 -8.07 -16.72 -14.82
C LEU A 213 -9.30 -16.21 -14.05
N LEU A 214 -9.13 -15.83 -12.79
CA LEU A 214 -10.20 -15.30 -11.94
C LEU A 214 -10.71 -13.94 -12.41
N THR A 215 -9.85 -13.12 -13.03
CA THR A 215 -10.28 -11.85 -13.63
C THR A 215 -11.14 -12.07 -14.86
N THR A 216 -10.74 -13.00 -15.74
CA THR A 216 -11.54 -13.39 -16.91
C THR A 216 -12.90 -13.94 -16.46
N ALA A 217 -12.92 -14.80 -15.44
CA ALA A 217 -14.16 -15.32 -14.87
C ALA A 217 -15.08 -14.19 -14.34
N LEU A 218 -14.54 -13.16 -13.68
CA LEU A 218 -15.35 -12.02 -13.22
C LEU A 218 -15.88 -11.15 -14.37
N GLU A 219 -15.17 -11.06 -15.48
CA GLU A 219 -15.65 -10.37 -16.67
C GLU A 219 -16.81 -11.14 -17.32
N GLU A 220 -16.71 -12.48 -17.40
CA GLU A 220 -17.80 -13.34 -17.86
C GLU A 220 -19.05 -13.20 -16.98
N ILE A 221 -18.91 -13.20 -15.65
CA ILE A 221 -20.02 -12.97 -14.72
C ILE A 221 -20.70 -11.63 -14.99
N ARG A 222 -19.91 -10.57 -15.18
CA ARG A 222 -20.43 -9.22 -15.43
C ARG A 222 -21.13 -9.09 -16.77
N GLU A 223 -20.64 -9.78 -17.79
CA GLU A 223 -21.27 -9.77 -19.11
C GLU A 223 -22.60 -10.54 -19.08
N ALA A 224 -22.63 -11.69 -18.41
CA ALA A 224 -23.85 -12.44 -18.16
C ALA A 224 -24.89 -11.61 -17.36
N ASP A 225 -24.45 -10.81 -16.38
CA ASP A 225 -25.33 -9.90 -15.62
C ASP A 225 -25.90 -8.74 -16.47
N LYS A 226 -25.17 -8.27 -17.49
CA LYS A 226 -25.69 -7.24 -18.42
C LYS A 226 -26.77 -7.82 -19.34
N GLU A 227 -26.57 -9.04 -19.82
CA GLU A 227 -27.48 -9.71 -20.74
C GLU A 227 -28.75 -10.22 -20.05
N SER A 228 -28.69 -10.57 -18.77
CA SER A 228 -29.79 -11.16 -18.01
C SER A 228 -30.91 -10.19 -17.61
N ALA A 229 -30.90 -8.96 -18.17
CA ALA A 229 -31.91 -7.90 -18.10
C ALA A 229 -33.07 -8.18 -17.12
N HIS A 230 -32.78 -8.00 -15.83
CA HIS A 230 -33.70 -7.99 -14.68
C HIS A 230 -34.29 -9.31 -14.17
N GLN A 231 -34.10 -10.50 -14.78
CA GLN A 231 -34.84 -11.70 -14.36
C GLN A 231 -34.03 -12.78 -13.63
N VAL A 232 -32.74 -12.92 -13.87
CA VAL A 232 -31.92 -13.92 -13.17
C VAL A 232 -30.69 -13.23 -12.62
N LYS A 233 -30.67 -13.01 -11.30
CA LYS A 233 -29.45 -12.62 -10.61
C LYS A 233 -28.49 -13.81 -10.73
N PHE A 234 -27.34 -13.58 -11.34
CA PHE A 234 -26.28 -14.57 -11.35
C PHE A 234 -25.93 -14.95 -9.90
N ASP A 235 -25.42 -16.16 -9.70
CA ASP A 235 -25.14 -16.68 -8.37
C ASP A 235 -24.08 -15.82 -7.68
N ALA A 236 -24.52 -14.92 -6.81
CA ALA A 236 -23.62 -14.00 -6.11
C ALA A 236 -22.72 -14.73 -5.09
N GLN A 237 -22.99 -16.01 -4.79
CA GLN A 237 -22.03 -16.89 -4.11
C GLN A 237 -20.85 -17.23 -5.01
N LEU A 238 -21.07 -17.44 -6.31
CA LEU A 238 -20.00 -17.72 -7.28
C LEU A 238 -19.11 -16.48 -7.49
N GLU A 239 -19.71 -15.30 -7.66
CA GLU A 239 -18.94 -14.03 -7.71
C GLU A 239 -18.10 -13.86 -6.43
N ALA A 240 -18.69 -14.16 -5.27
CA ALA A 240 -18.00 -14.05 -4.00
C ALA A 240 -16.80 -15.02 -3.89
N ASP A 241 -16.94 -16.26 -4.34
CA ASP A 241 -15.82 -17.21 -4.33
C ASP A 241 -14.69 -16.81 -5.29
N VAL A 242 -15.02 -16.27 -6.47
CA VAL A 242 -14.01 -15.77 -7.42
C VAL A 242 -13.26 -14.57 -6.84
N LEU A 243 -13.97 -13.58 -6.29
CA LEU A 243 -13.36 -12.42 -5.63
C LEU A 243 -12.50 -12.84 -4.43
N PHE A 244 -12.93 -13.84 -3.66
CA PHE A 244 -12.20 -14.31 -2.48
C PHE A 244 -10.84 -14.90 -2.88
N ARG A 245 -10.82 -15.82 -3.85
CA ARG A 245 -9.59 -16.44 -4.36
C ARG A 245 -8.69 -15.43 -5.06
N ARG A 246 -9.28 -14.45 -5.76
CA ARG A 246 -8.50 -13.42 -6.47
C ARG A 246 -7.83 -12.47 -5.49
N SER A 247 -8.55 -12.06 -4.44
CA SER A 247 -7.97 -11.32 -3.31
C SER A 247 -6.80 -12.10 -2.69
N GLN A 248 -6.95 -13.42 -2.50
CA GLN A 248 -5.87 -14.28 -2.00
C GLN A 248 -4.63 -14.23 -2.90
N CYS A 249 -4.80 -14.36 -4.22
CA CYS A 249 -3.72 -14.26 -5.18
C CYS A 249 -3.00 -12.90 -5.11
N TYR A 250 -3.74 -11.79 -5.03
CA TYR A 250 -3.15 -10.46 -4.97
C TYR A 250 -2.30 -10.21 -3.73
N SER A 251 -2.67 -10.77 -2.59
CA SER A 251 -1.84 -10.67 -1.38
C SER A 251 -0.56 -11.50 -1.47
N GLN A 252 -0.57 -12.63 -2.17
CA GLN A 252 0.65 -13.42 -2.42
C GLN A 252 1.59 -12.75 -3.43
N LEU A 253 1.04 -11.84 -4.27
CA LEU A 253 1.78 -11.05 -5.25
C LEU A 253 2.21 -9.67 -4.72
N ASP A 254 2.07 -9.41 -3.42
CA ASP A 254 2.38 -8.11 -2.80
C ASP A 254 1.64 -6.91 -3.43
N MET A 255 0.38 -7.13 -3.82
CA MET A 255 -0.52 -6.10 -4.36
C MET A 255 -1.69 -5.84 -3.39
N PRO A 256 -1.44 -5.19 -2.24
CA PRO A 256 -2.41 -5.09 -1.15
C PRO A 256 -3.64 -4.24 -1.52
N ASP A 257 -3.50 -3.21 -2.36
CA ASP A 257 -4.63 -2.35 -2.78
C ASP A 257 -5.67 -3.12 -3.61
N LEU A 258 -5.21 -3.97 -4.54
CA LEU A 258 -6.09 -4.81 -5.34
C LEU A 258 -6.74 -5.91 -4.50
N ALA A 259 -5.98 -6.51 -3.58
CA ALA A 259 -6.50 -7.48 -2.63
C ALA A 259 -7.60 -6.87 -1.74
N LEU A 260 -7.39 -5.62 -1.30
CA LEU A 260 -8.33 -4.87 -0.49
C LEU A 260 -9.59 -4.52 -1.25
N ARG A 261 -9.48 -4.03 -2.49
CA ARG A 261 -10.64 -3.70 -3.32
C ARG A 261 -11.58 -4.89 -3.53
N ASP A 262 -11.04 -6.09 -3.74
CA ASP A 262 -11.83 -7.31 -3.86
C ASP A 262 -12.43 -7.74 -2.52
N ALA A 263 -11.66 -7.64 -1.42
CA ALA A 263 -12.14 -8.01 -0.09
C ALA A 263 -13.20 -7.04 0.45
N GLU A 264 -13.11 -5.74 0.15
CA GLU A 264 -14.13 -4.74 0.49
C GLU A 264 -15.44 -5.05 -0.25
N LYS A 265 -15.38 -5.38 -1.55
CA LYS A 265 -16.58 -5.79 -2.31
C LYS A 265 -17.27 -6.99 -1.65
N LEU A 266 -16.49 -7.97 -1.21
CA LEU A 266 -17.00 -9.13 -0.49
C LEU A 266 -17.62 -8.74 0.86
N ALA A 267 -16.95 -7.91 1.65
CA ALA A 267 -17.43 -7.52 2.98
C ALA A 267 -18.73 -6.70 2.94
N HIS A 268 -18.94 -5.93 1.87
CA HIS A 268 -20.14 -5.12 1.65
C HIS A 268 -21.25 -5.87 0.89
N GLY A 269 -20.95 -7.03 0.28
CA GLY A 269 -21.91 -7.84 -0.46
C GLY A 269 -23.03 -8.40 0.44
N LYS A 270 -24.29 -8.28 0.01
CA LYS A 270 -25.46 -8.72 0.81
C LYS A 270 -25.40 -10.21 1.18
N GLN A 271 -24.91 -11.04 0.27
CA GLN A 271 -24.83 -12.49 0.45
C GLN A 271 -23.56 -12.93 1.18
N SER A 272 -22.48 -12.15 1.15
CA SER A 272 -21.18 -12.53 1.70
C SER A 272 -20.87 -11.87 3.05
N ARG A 273 -21.63 -10.83 3.45
CA ARG A 273 -21.41 -10.08 4.69
C ARG A 273 -21.48 -10.94 5.97
N HIS A 274 -22.19 -12.06 5.95
CA HIS A 274 -22.31 -12.95 7.10
C HIS A 274 -21.19 -14.01 7.17
N TRP A 275 -20.35 -14.13 6.14
CA TRP A 275 -19.30 -15.14 6.10
C TRP A 275 -18.06 -14.69 6.89
N PRO A 276 -17.64 -15.43 7.92
CA PRO A 276 -16.48 -15.03 8.70
C PRO A 276 -15.18 -15.04 7.89
N LYS A 277 -15.04 -15.97 6.93
CA LYS A 277 -13.89 -16.06 6.01
C LYS A 277 -13.66 -14.75 5.25
N VAL A 278 -14.73 -14.06 4.85
CA VAL A 278 -14.66 -12.80 4.10
C VAL A 278 -14.11 -11.67 4.96
N HIS A 279 -14.56 -11.54 6.21
CA HIS A 279 -14.06 -10.50 7.12
C HIS A 279 -12.61 -10.75 7.54
N ARG A 280 -12.22 -12.02 7.72
CA ARG A 280 -10.82 -12.37 7.92
C ARG A 280 -9.96 -11.95 6.72
N ARG A 281 -10.40 -12.25 5.50
CA ARG A 281 -9.70 -11.84 4.27
C ARG A 281 -9.59 -10.33 4.12
N HIS A 282 -10.67 -9.61 4.46
CA HIS A 282 -10.69 -8.15 4.47
C HIS A 282 -9.68 -7.57 5.48
N ALA A 283 -9.60 -8.16 6.67
CA ALA A 283 -8.62 -7.76 7.68
C ALA A 283 -7.16 -8.02 7.23
N GLU A 284 -6.91 -9.17 6.59
CA GLU A 284 -5.59 -9.50 6.00
C GLU A 284 -5.20 -8.48 4.91
N ALA A 285 -6.14 -8.09 4.05
CA ALA A 285 -5.88 -7.09 3.02
C ALA A 285 -5.67 -5.67 3.60
N LEU A 286 -6.44 -5.27 4.61
CA LEU A 286 -6.25 -3.99 5.32
C LEU A 286 -4.89 -3.92 6.00
N SER A 287 -4.45 -5.02 6.61
CA SER A 287 -3.11 -5.15 7.19
C SER A 287 -2.01 -4.92 6.14
N GLY A 288 -2.17 -5.49 4.94
CA GLY A 288 -1.23 -5.28 3.83
C GLY A 288 -1.14 -3.82 3.34
N THR A 289 -2.18 -3.02 3.55
CA THR A 289 -2.20 -1.57 3.21
C THR A 289 -1.79 -0.65 4.37
N GLU A 290 -1.24 -1.21 5.46
CA GLU A 290 -0.89 -0.49 6.70
C GLU A 290 -2.09 0.16 7.44
N ARG A 291 -3.33 -0.23 7.10
CA ARG A 291 -4.58 0.25 7.76
C ARG A 291 -4.93 -0.61 8.98
N HIS A 292 -4.00 -0.71 9.92
CA HIS A 292 -4.06 -1.67 11.04
C HIS A 292 -5.27 -1.50 11.97
N ASP A 293 -5.74 -0.26 12.22
CA ASP A 293 -6.91 -0.02 13.08
C ASP A 293 -8.19 -0.61 12.47
N GLU A 294 -8.33 -0.51 11.15
CA GLU A 294 -9.45 -1.07 10.40
C GLU A 294 -9.31 -2.59 10.26
N ALA A 295 -8.08 -3.09 10.06
CA ALA A 295 -7.81 -4.53 10.07
C ALA A 295 -8.27 -5.17 11.39
N LYS A 296 -8.01 -4.49 12.52
CA LYS A 296 -8.44 -4.94 13.85
C LYS A 296 -9.96 -5.00 13.98
N THR A 297 -10.70 -4.01 13.48
CA THR A 297 -12.17 -4.04 13.53
C THR A 297 -12.73 -5.16 12.65
N ALA A 298 -12.14 -5.39 11.48
CA ALA A 298 -12.50 -6.49 10.58
C ALA A 298 -12.20 -7.88 11.20
N TYR A 299 -11.07 -8.07 11.86
CA TYR A 299 -10.77 -9.33 12.59
C TYR A 299 -11.76 -9.59 13.73
N LYS A 300 -12.13 -8.56 14.50
CA LYS A 300 -13.15 -8.67 15.55
C LYS A 300 -14.51 -9.06 14.98
N GLN A 301 -14.88 -8.49 13.84
CA GLN A 301 -16.12 -8.86 13.14
C GLN A 301 -16.08 -10.31 12.66
N ALA A 302 -14.94 -10.77 12.12
CA ALA A 302 -14.75 -12.17 11.74
C ALA A 302 -14.90 -13.12 12.94
N ALA A 303 -14.25 -12.81 14.07
CA ALA A 303 -14.36 -13.61 15.30
C ALA A 303 -15.80 -13.66 15.84
N ARG A 304 -16.51 -12.52 15.80
CA ARG A 304 -17.93 -12.46 16.17
C ARG A 304 -18.80 -13.36 15.30
N LEU A 305 -18.67 -13.26 13.97
CA LEU A 305 -19.46 -14.07 13.05
C LEU A 305 -19.15 -15.57 13.20
N MET A 306 -17.88 -15.95 13.41
CA MET A 306 -17.51 -17.34 13.71
C MET A 306 -18.22 -17.86 14.96
N SER A 307 -18.35 -17.02 16.00
CA SER A 307 -19.03 -17.42 17.24
C SER A 307 -20.54 -17.54 17.08
N GLU A 308 -21.15 -16.77 16.17
CA GLU A 308 -22.58 -16.81 15.87
C GLU A 308 -22.95 -18.02 14.98
N GLU A 309 -22.09 -18.38 14.01
CA GLU A 309 -22.38 -19.44 13.01
C GLU A 309 -22.37 -20.86 13.60
N GLN A 310 -21.54 -21.14 14.61
CA GLN A 310 -21.32 -22.51 15.07
C GLN A 310 -22.34 -23.05 16.08
N GLY A 311 -23.18 -22.23 16.71
CA GLY A 311 -24.15 -22.67 17.74
C GLY A 311 -23.56 -23.39 18.97
N TYR A 312 -22.26 -23.65 18.94
CA TYR A 312 -21.38 -24.25 19.92
C TYR A 312 -20.22 -23.28 20.11
N ALA A 313 -19.72 -23.19 21.35
CA ALA A 313 -18.55 -22.38 21.67
C ALA A 313 -17.44 -22.68 20.63
N PRO A 314 -17.03 -21.69 19.81
CA PRO A 314 -16.02 -21.93 18.79
C PRO A 314 -14.81 -22.56 19.47
N THR A 315 -14.20 -23.56 18.85
CA THR A 315 -12.98 -24.18 19.37
C THR A 315 -12.01 -23.04 19.69
N GLY A 316 -11.71 -22.82 20.97
CA GLY A 316 -11.06 -21.57 21.44
C GLY A 316 -9.79 -21.21 20.68
N LYS A 317 -9.14 -22.21 20.07
CA LYS A 317 -7.99 -22.08 19.19
C LYS A 317 -8.19 -21.12 18.01
N MET A 318 -9.31 -21.16 17.29
CA MET A 318 -9.48 -20.31 16.09
C MET A 318 -9.77 -18.85 16.46
N VAL A 319 -10.50 -18.61 17.54
CA VAL A 319 -10.71 -17.24 18.07
C VAL A 319 -9.38 -16.69 18.60
N GLN A 320 -8.62 -17.50 19.35
CA GLN A 320 -7.28 -17.15 19.83
C GLN A 320 -6.33 -16.83 18.67
N GLU A 321 -6.38 -17.55 17.55
CA GLU A 321 -5.57 -17.25 16.37
C GLU A 321 -5.95 -15.89 15.74
N ILE A 322 -7.25 -15.58 15.65
CA ILE A 322 -7.71 -14.29 15.12
C ILE A 322 -7.34 -13.14 16.07
N GLU A 323 -7.50 -13.33 17.38
CA GLU A 323 -7.09 -12.37 18.40
C GLU A 323 -5.57 -12.16 18.39
N ALA A 324 -4.78 -13.22 18.30
CA ALA A 324 -3.33 -13.14 18.17
C ALA A 324 -2.90 -12.43 16.88
N CYS A 325 -3.61 -12.64 15.76
CA CYS A 325 -3.39 -11.86 14.54
C CYS A 325 -3.70 -10.38 14.75
N ALA A 326 -4.82 -10.04 15.40
CA ALA A 326 -5.16 -8.67 15.73
C ALA A 326 -4.14 -8.00 16.68
N GLU A 327 -3.57 -8.76 17.62
CA GLU A 327 -2.50 -8.29 18.52
C GLU A 327 -1.19 -8.06 17.78
N ARG A 328 -0.79 -8.96 16.88
CA ARG A 328 0.41 -8.77 16.02
C ARG A 328 0.27 -7.53 15.14
N GLU A 329 -0.91 -7.30 14.58
CA GLU A 329 -1.19 -6.09 13.79
C GLU A 329 -1.16 -4.82 14.65
N GLN A 330 -1.67 -4.88 15.88
CA GLN A 330 -1.52 -3.78 16.83
C GLN A 330 -0.05 -3.48 17.12
N GLN A 331 0.77 -4.51 17.35
CA GLN A 331 2.21 -4.34 17.58
C GLN A 331 2.91 -3.72 16.36
N ARG A 332 2.54 -4.13 15.13
CA ARG A 332 3.05 -3.53 13.89
C ARG A 332 2.67 -2.05 13.77
N HIS A 333 1.42 -1.71 14.05
CA HIS A 333 0.97 -0.32 14.09
C HIS A 333 1.75 0.51 15.11
N ASP A 334 1.90 0.00 16.34
CA ASP A 334 2.60 0.72 17.40
C ASP A 334 4.09 0.90 17.07
N ALA A 335 4.73 -0.09 16.43
CA ALA A 335 6.08 0.02 15.91
C ALA A 335 6.18 1.05 14.77
N ALA A 336 5.23 1.07 13.83
CA ALA A 336 5.16 2.07 12.76
C ALA A 336 4.93 3.50 13.30
N GLN A 337 4.12 3.65 14.36
CA GLN A 337 3.96 4.94 15.04
C GLN A 337 5.22 5.35 15.79
N ALA A 338 5.94 4.40 16.39
CA ALA A 338 7.21 4.65 17.06
C ALA A 338 8.29 5.15 16.08
N THR A 339 8.44 4.52 14.92
CA THR A 339 9.38 4.96 13.87
C THR A 339 9.00 6.34 13.31
N LYS A 340 7.70 6.62 13.08
CA LYS A 340 7.23 7.96 12.70
C LYS A 340 7.55 9.02 13.76
N ARG A 341 7.41 8.69 15.05
CA ARG A 341 7.77 9.58 16.17
C ARG A 341 9.28 9.82 16.20
N GLU A 342 10.09 8.80 15.96
CA GLU A 342 11.54 8.91 15.89
C GLU A 342 12.00 9.76 14.70
N ALA A 343 11.44 9.55 13.50
CA ALA A 343 11.71 10.38 12.33
C ALA A 343 11.35 11.86 12.58
N ARG A 344 10.22 12.13 13.26
CA ARG A 344 9.86 13.50 13.69
C ARG A 344 10.86 14.08 14.69
N ARG A 345 11.37 13.27 15.63
CA ARG A 345 12.43 13.69 16.57
C ARG A 345 13.73 14.03 15.84
N GLN A 346 14.15 13.17 14.89
CA GLN A 346 15.35 13.41 14.07
C GLN A 346 15.19 14.66 13.20
N LYS A 347 14.02 14.87 12.57
CA LYS A 347 13.74 16.09 11.81
C LYS A 347 13.82 17.35 12.70
N ARG A 348 13.21 17.33 13.88
CA ARG A 348 13.30 18.44 14.84
C ARG A 348 14.73 18.67 15.31
N ALA A 349 15.50 17.62 15.57
CA ALA A 349 16.90 17.72 15.92
C ALA A 349 17.73 18.35 14.79
N ALA A 350 17.47 17.97 13.53
CA ALA A 350 18.10 18.58 12.37
C ALA A 350 17.72 20.05 12.18
N GLU A 351 16.46 20.43 12.41
CA GLU A 351 16.00 21.82 12.39
C GLU A 351 16.67 22.67 13.48
N VAL A 352 16.82 22.11 14.69
CA VAL A 352 17.53 22.78 15.80
C VAL A 352 19.02 22.94 15.46
N ALA A 353 19.67 21.88 14.99
CA ALA A 353 21.07 21.93 14.56
C ALA A 353 21.28 22.93 13.40
N GLY A 354 20.31 23.03 12.48
CA GLY A 354 20.33 24.02 11.40
C GLY A 354 20.26 25.45 11.92
N ARG A 355 19.37 25.73 12.88
CA ARG A 355 19.27 27.06 13.52
C ARG A 355 20.54 27.42 14.32
N GLU A 356 21.13 26.45 15.00
CA GLU A 356 22.40 26.64 15.70
C GLU A 356 23.54 26.93 14.72
N ALA A 357 23.62 26.21 13.60
CA ALA A 357 24.60 26.46 12.55
C ALA A 357 24.42 27.84 11.90
N GLU A 358 23.17 28.26 11.64
CA GLU A 358 22.85 29.60 11.13
C GLU A 358 23.26 30.69 12.11
N LYS A 359 23.00 30.50 13.41
CA LYS A 359 23.44 31.42 14.46
C LYS A 359 24.97 31.54 14.51
N VAL A 360 25.68 30.42 14.46
CA VAL A 360 27.16 30.42 14.43
C VAL A 360 27.68 31.10 13.14
N ALA A 361 27.01 30.92 12.01
CA ALA A 361 27.37 31.59 10.77
C ALA A 361 27.14 33.11 10.86
N GLN A 362 26.03 33.54 11.47
CA GLN A 362 25.75 34.94 11.74
C GLN A 362 26.79 35.57 12.68
N GLU A 363 27.13 34.91 13.79
CA GLU A 363 28.17 35.37 14.71
C GLU A 363 29.54 35.49 14.01
N ARG A 364 29.88 34.55 13.12
CA ARG A 364 31.10 34.64 12.29
C ARG A 364 31.06 35.79 11.28
N ALA A 365 29.91 36.04 10.66
CA ALA A 365 29.73 37.15 9.73
C ALA A 365 29.84 38.51 10.44
N GLU A 366 29.23 38.63 11.63
CA GLU A 366 29.35 39.82 12.48
C GLU A 366 30.79 40.04 12.93
N ALA A 367 31.52 38.99 13.33
CA ALA A 367 32.94 39.07 13.67
C ALA A 367 33.79 39.53 12.47
N ALA A 368 33.56 38.96 11.28
CA ALA A 368 34.27 39.36 10.06
C ALA A 368 33.96 40.82 9.66
N ALA A 369 32.72 41.27 9.84
CA ALA A 369 32.34 42.66 9.62
C ALA A 369 33.04 43.61 10.60
N ALA A 370 33.12 43.23 11.89
CA ALA A 370 33.84 43.99 12.90
C ALA A 370 35.36 44.09 12.59
N GLU A 371 35.98 43.01 12.13
CA GLU A 371 37.37 43.03 11.67
C GLU A 371 37.58 43.94 10.45
N ALA A 372 36.65 43.91 9.50
CA ALA A 372 36.71 44.79 8.33
C ALA A 372 36.56 46.27 8.70
N GLU A 373 35.68 46.60 9.66
CA GLU A 373 35.59 47.97 10.20
C GLU A 373 36.85 48.38 10.95
N ALA A 374 37.45 47.48 11.74
CA ALA A 374 38.72 47.75 12.43
C ALA A 374 39.85 48.06 11.43
N ARG A 375 39.93 47.32 10.32
CA ARG A 375 40.88 47.60 9.23
C ARG A 375 40.65 48.97 8.61
N LYS A 376 39.40 49.30 8.25
CA LYS A 376 39.06 50.63 7.72
C LYS A 376 39.42 51.76 8.68
N ARG A 377 39.18 51.57 9.99
CA ARG A 377 39.58 52.55 11.01
C ARG A 377 41.10 52.71 11.04
N SER A 378 41.86 51.61 11.01
CA SER A 378 43.33 51.68 10.96
C SER A 378 43.87 52.36 9.69
N GLU A 379 43.23 52.15 8.54
CA GLU A 379 43.59 52.81 7.28
C GLU A 379 43.26 54.31 7.32
N LEU A 380 42.10 54.68 7.90
CA LEU A 380 41.73 56.09 8.11
C LEU A 380 42.67 56.77 9.10
N GLU A 381 43.04 56.11 10.19
CA GLU A 381 44.03 56.62 11.15
C GLU A 381 45.40 56.80 10.50
N ALA A 382 45.85 55.84 9.68
CA ALA A 382 47.09 55.96 8.91
C ALA A 382 47.02 57.12 7.90
N SER A 383 45.89 57.29 7.22
CA SER A 383 45.66 58.38 6.27
C SER A 383 45.66 59.74 6.96
N LEU A 384 44.93 59.87 8.09
CA LEU A 384 44.91 61.07 8.94
C LEU A 384 46.30 61.41 9.44
N LYS A 385 47.06 60.41 9.90
CA LYS A 385 48.44 60.62 10.33
C LYS A 385 49.31 61.16 9.21
N SER A 386 49.21 60.60 7.99
CA SER A 386 49.94 61.14 6.83
C SER A 386 49.54 62.58 6.49
N LEU A 387 48.26 62.92 6.66
CA LEU A 387 47.75 64.27 6.39
C LEU A 387 48.24 65.29 7.44
N VAL A 388 48.34 64.86 8.70
CA VAL A 388 48.90 65.67 9.79
C VAL A 388 50.42 65.84 9.65
N ASP A 389 51.10 64.86 9.08
CA ASP A 389 52.53 64.91 8.77
C ASP A 389 52.83 65.69 7.48
N ASP A 390 51.82 66.10 6.70
CA ASP A 390 52.00 66.94 5.50
C ASP A 390 52.48 68.35 5.91
N PRO A 391 53.67 68.78 5.43
CA PRO A 391 54.25 70.07 5.80
C PRO A 391 53.38 71.27 5.41
N ALA A 392 52.52 71.15 4.38
CA ALA A 392 51.56 72.20 4.03
C ALA A 392 50.46 72.35 5.09
N VAL A 393 49.95 71.23 5.61
CA VAL A 393 48.95 71.22 6.69
C VAL A 393 49.58 71.69 8.00
N GLN A 394 50.82 71.30 8.30
CA GLN A 394 51.54 71.81 9.47
C GLN A 394 51.79 73.33 9.39
N HIS A 395 52.12 73.83 8.20
CA HIS A 395 52.27 75.27 7.97
C HIS A 395 50.94 76.02 8.11
N ALA A 396 49.83 75.46 7.58
CA ALA A 396 48.49 76.00 7.75
C ALA A 396 48.04 75.98 9.24
N ALA A 397 48.34 74.91 9.98
CA ALA A 397 48.05 74.82 11.41
C ALA A 397 48.89 75.83 12.23
N LEU A 398 50.15 76.07 11.86
CA LEU A 398 50.98 77.15 12.42
C LEU A 398 50.42 78.54 12.11
N GLN A 399 49.90 78.76 10.89
CA GLN A 399 49.20 80.01 10.56
C GLN A 399 47.89 80.16 11.33
N ALA A 400 47.10 79.10 11.48
CA ALA A 400 45.88 79.11 12.28
C ALA A 400 46.18 79.40 13.76
N LYS A 401 47.22 78.80 14.34
CA LYS A 401 47.67 79.15 15.71
C LYS A 401 48.16 80.59 15.83
N ARG A 402 48.77 81.16 14.78
CA ARG A 402 49.12 82.59 14.75
C ARG A 402 47.88 83.48 14.68
N LEU A 403 46.83 83.06 13.97
CA LEU A 403 45.56 83.76 13.90
C LEU A 403 44.74 83.61 15.20
N GLU A 404 44.76 82.45 15.86
CA GLU A 404 44.17 82.26 17.20
C GLU A 404 44.93 83.08 18.25
N ALA A 405 46.25 83.16 18.20
CA ALA A 405 47.01 84.07 19.06
C ALA A 405 46.68 85.55 18.79
N ALA A 406 46.37 85.90 17.53
CA ALA A 406 45.89 87.24 17.18
C ALA A 406 44.43 87.48 17.63
N ALA A 407 43.57 86.46 17.59
CA ALA A 407 42.17 86.53 18.04
C ALA A 407 42.04 86.54 19.56
N ALA A 408 42.92 85.83 20.29
CA ALA A 408 43.03 85.91 21.75
C ALA A 408 43.46 87.32 22.22
N GLY A 409 44.11 88.10 21.33
CA GLY A 409 44.37 89.53 21.54
C GLY A 409 43.13 90.43 21.37
N VAL A 410 42.04 89.92 20.80
CA VAL A 410 40.79 90.66 20.53
C VAL A 410 39.67 90.25 21.49
N GLU A 411 39.67 89.01 21.99
CA GLU A 411 38.67 88.50 22.95
C GLU A 411 38.81 89.06 24.37
N GLY A 412 39.91 89.74 24.70
CA GLY A 412 40.04 90.54 25.92
C GLY A 412 39.10 91.75 26.01
N THR A 413 38.38 92.08 24.93
CA THR A 413 37.58 93.33 24.84
C THR A 413 36.09 93.14 24.54
N VAL A 414 35.61 91.91 24.28
CA VAL A 414 34.21 91.69 23.86
C VAL A 414 33.39 90.81 24.83
N MET A 415 34.03 90.15 25.81
CA MET A 415 33.33 89.42 26.88
C MET A 415 32.88 90.31 28.07
N ALA A 416 32.69 91.61 27.84
CA ALA A 416 32.11 92.55 28.82
C ALA A 416 30.66 92.97 28.50
N ALA A 417 30.04 92.49 27.42
CA ALA A 417 28.77 93.04 26.93
C ALA A 417 27.57 92.07 26.82
N ALA A 418 27.67 90.80 27.23
CA ALA A 418 26.60 89.82 27.01
C ALA A 418 26.27 88.94 28.24
N THR A 419 26.25 89.53 29.43
CA THR A 419 25.71 88.91 30.65
C THR A 419 24.69 89.83 31.33
N ALA A 420 23.79 90.42 30.53
CA ALA A 420 22.69 91.22 31.06
C ALA A 420 21.48 91.16 30.11
N ARG A 421 20.63 90.14 30.30
CA ARG A 421 19.17 90.14 30.05
C ARG A 421 18.68 88.71 29.92
N LEU A 422 18.16 88.15 31.02
CA LEU A 422 16.98 87.27 31.09
C LEU A 422 16.82 86.72 32.52
N ARG A 423 16.52 87.62 33.47
CA ARG A 423 15.88 87.30 34.75
C ARG A 423 15.08 88.52 35.20
N GLU A 424 13.81 88.57 34.83
CA GLU A 424 12.81 89.43 35.47
C GLU A 424 11.41 88.98 35.04
N ILE A 425 10.55 88.71 36.03
CA ILE A 425 9.09 88.97 36.14
C ILE A 425 8.56 88.00 37.22
N VAL A 426 8.65 88.43 38.48
CA VAL A 426 7.82 87.95 39.61
C VAL A 426 7.34 89.23 40.31
N PRO A 427 6.02 89.43 40.49
CA PRO A 427 5.50 90.70 41.03
C PRO A 427 5.61 90.78 42.58
N PRO A 428 5.72 92.01 43.13
CA PRO A 428 6.06 92.24 44.53
C PRO A 428 4.85 92.33 45.48
N SER A 429 5.11 91.90 46.72
CA SER A 429 4.27 92.04 47.90
C SER A 429 4.29 93.46 48.48
N ALA A 430 3.10 93.98 48.78
CA ALA A 430 2.68 94.92 49.84
C ALA A 430 3.61 96.09 50.29
N PRO A 431 3.00 97.26 50.57
CA PRO A 431 3.32 97.93 51.83
C PRO A 431 2.11 98.43 52.63
N ASN A 432 2.41 98.57 53.91
CA ASN A 432 1.56 98.86 55.06
C ASN A 432 1.68 100.35 55.41
N THR A 433 0.60 101.12 55.52
CA THR A 433 0.62 102.44 56.20
C THR A 433 -0.72 102.74 56.89
N LYS A 434 -0.62 102.99 58.21
CA LYS A 434 -1.62 103.59 59.10
C LYS A 434 -1.87 105.06 58.74
N THR A 435 -3.12 105.54 58.80
CA THR A 435 -3.48 106.81 59.49
C THR A 435 -4.99 106.99 59.70
N GLN A 436 -5.31 107.75 60.74
CA GLN A 436 -6.59 108.00 61.38
C GLN A 436 -7.61 108.81 60.54
N SER A 437 -8.91 108.57 60.74
CA SER A 437 -9.91 109.65 60.84
C SER A 437 -11.18 109.16 61.56
N LYS A 438 -11.47 109.78 62.71
CA LYS A 438 -12.73 109.63 63.45
C LYS A 438 -13.83 110.45 62.76
N GLY A 439 -15.04 109.88 62.68
CA GLY A 439 -16.29 110.65 62.53
C GLY A 439 -17.10 110.35 61.28
N ALA A 440 -18.14 109.50 61.41
CA ALA A 440 -19.42 109.48 60.67
C ALA A 440 -20.00 108.05 60.66
N LYS A 441 -20.50 107.58 61.81
CA LYS A 441 -20.80 106.16 62.07
C LYS A 441 -22.24 105.70 61.76
N THR A 442 -22.98 106.39 60.89
CA THR A 442 -24.37 105.99 60.58
C THR A 442 -24.74 106.05 59.10
N ALA A 443 -23.88 106.57 58.22
CA ALA A 443 -24.08 106.54 56.75
C ALA A 443 -23.08 105.62 56.02
N TYR A 444 -22.00 105.20 56.67
CA TYR A 444 -20.98 104.30 56.10
C TYR A 444 -21.44 102.83 56.14
N GLU A 445 -22.10 102.40 57.22
CA GLU A 445 -22.56 101.03 57.42
C GLU A 445 -23.65 100.61 56.40
N GLU A 446 -24.46 101.57 55.94
CA GLU A 446 -25.45 101.35 54.90
C GLU A 446 -24.81 101.30 53.50
N ARG A 447 -23.80 102.12 53.23
CA ARG A 447 -23.02 102.06 51.97
C ARG A 447 -22.18 100.80 51.85
N THR A 448 -21.58 100.32 52.95
CA THR A 448 -20.84 99.05 52.96
C THR A 448 -21.77 97.85 52.79
N ARG A 449 -22.95 97.84 53.42
CA ARG A 449 -23.96 96.79 53.17
C ARG A 449 -24.39 96.74 51.71
N VAL A 450 -24.66 97.89 51.10
CA VAL A 450 -25.02 97.96 49.67
C VAL A 450 -23.85 97.56 48.76
N GLN A 451 -22.61 97.90 49.12
CA GLN A 451 -21.42 97.45 48.38
C GLN A 451 -21.17 95.96 48.52
N GLU A 452 -21.35 95.39 49.71
CA GLU A 452 -21.21 93.96 49.98
C GLU A 452 -22.31 93.15 49.29
N GLU A 453 -23.54 93.65 49.26
CA GLU A 453 -24.63 93.01 48.53
C GLU A 453 -24.40 93.05 47.01
N ARG A 454 -23.88 94.17 46.47
CA ARG A 454 -23.44 94.26 45.06
C ARG A 454 -22.29 93.31 44.74
N ARG A 455 -21.31 93.19 45.64
CA ARG A 455 -20.20 92.23 45.50
C ARG A 455 -20.68 90.79 45.56
N ARG A 456 -21.64 90.48 46.44
CA ARG A 456 -22.24 89.15 46.55
C ARG A 456 -23.04 88.80 45.30
N LYS A 457 -23.85 89.73 44.77
CA LYS A 457 -24.57 89.53 43.50
C LYS A 457 -23.61 89.38 42.31
N ALA A 458 -22.55 90.18 42.26
CA ALA A 458 -21.51 90.04 41.23
C ALA A 458 -20.74 88.72 41.34
N ALA A 459 -20.46 88.24 42.57
CA ALA A 459 -19.83 86.95 42.81
C ALA A 459 -20.74 85.77 42.45
N GLU A 460 -22.04 85.85 42.76
CA GLU A 460 -23.04 84.85 42.33
C GLU A 460 -23.18 84.82 40.80
N GLU A 461 -23.15 85.97 40.14
CA GLU A 461 -23.22 86.06 38.68
C GLU A 461 -21.94 85.54 38.01
N GLN A 462 -20.76 85.82 38.58
CA GLN A 462 -19.50 85.23 38.16
C GLN A 462 -19.46 83.71 38.38
N ALA A 463 -20.02 83.21 39.49
CA ALA A 463 -20.11 81.78 39.74
C ALA A 463 -21.03 81.08 38.72
N ARG A 464 -22.18 81.69 38.41
CA ARG A 464 -23.09 81.20 37.34
C ARG A 464 -22.43 81.22 35.97
N GLN A 465 -21.64 82.25 35.67
CA GLN A 465 -20.90 82.31 34.41
C GLN A 465 -19.81 81.24 34.35
N ALA A 466 -19.05 81.03 35.44
CA ALA A 466 -18.06 79.97 35.53
C ALA A 466 -18.69 78.56 35.40
N GLU A 467 -19.88 78.35 35.95
CA GLU A 467 -20.62 77.09 35.76
C GLU A 467 -21.02 76.88 34.30
N ARG A 468 -21.54 77.93 33.62
CA ARG A 468 -21.87 77.87 32.18
C ARG A 468 -20.64 77.57 31.33
N ASP A 469 -19.54 78.27 31.56
CA ASP A 469 -18.27 78.05 30.84
C ASP A 469 -17.73 76.62 31.11
N SER A 470 -17.89 76.11 32.33
CA SER A 470 -17.50 74.74 32.68
C SER A 470 -18.38 73.70 31.97
N ALA A 471 -19.68 73.96 31.85
CA ALA A 471 -20.63 73.09 31.16
C ALA A 471 -20.35 73.09 29.66
N GLU A 472 -20.10 74.25 29.05
CA GLU A 472 -19.72 74.37 27.65
C GLU A 472 -18.43 73.61 27.35
N ARG A 473 -17.38 73.76 28.19
CA ARG A 473 -16.13 72.98 28.06
C ARG A 473 -16.35 71.47 28.14
N ARG A 474 -17.25 70.99 29.01
CA ARG A 474 -17.61 69.56 29.08
C ARG A 474 -18.28 69.10 27.79
N THR A 475 -19.24 69.86 27.26
CA THR A 475 -19.90 69.51 25.99
C THR A 475 -18.93 69.56 24.80
N GLN A 476 -17.96 70.47 24.80
CA GLN A 476 -16.92 70.56 23.79
C GLN A 476 -15.99 69.34 23.86
N ALA A 477 -15.53 68.98 25.06
CA ALA A 477 -14.68 67.81 25.28
C ALA A 477 -15.39 66.50 24.87
N GLU A 478 -16.68 66.34 25.18
CA GLU A 478 -17.45 65.18 24.73
C GLU A 478 -17.58 65.10 23.19
N LYS A 479 -17.72 66.25 22.51
CA LYS A 479 -17.76 66.30 21.04
C LYS A 479 -16.40 65.91 20.43
N GLU A 480 -15.30 66.41 20.98
CA GLU A 480 -13.94 66.06 20.56
C GLU A 480 -13.64 64.58 20.81
N GLU A 481 -14.04 64.03 21.95
CA GLU A 481 -13.88 62.61 22.26
C GLU A 481 -14.67 61.73 21.27
N LYS A 482 -15.91 62.12 20.95
CA LYS A 482 -16.72 61.41 19.92
C LYS A 482 -16.06 61.46 18.54
N GLN A 483 -15.51 62.61 18.14
CA GLN A 483 -14.77 62.73 16.88
C GLN A 483 -13.51 61.86 16.87
N ASN A 484 -12.73 61.83 17.96
CA ASN A 484 -11.55 60.98 18.06
C ASN A 484 -11.90 59.49 18.01
N ARG A 485 -12.93 59.05 18.73
CA ARG A 485 -13.43 57.66 18.64
C ARG A 485 -13.87 57.29 17.22
N GLN A 486 -14.47 58.24 16.48
CA GLN A 486 -14.87 58.00 15.09
C GLN A 486 -13.66 57.91 14.14
N LYS A 487 -12.62 58.74 14.34
CA LYS A 487 -11.36 58.65 13.60
C LYS A 487 -10.64 57.32 13.87
N GLU A 488 -10.51 56.91 15.13
CA GLU A 488 -9.90 55.64 15.51
C GLU A 488 -10.65 54.43 14.93
N ARG A 489 -11.99 54.46 14.91
CA ARG A 489 -12.79 53.43 14.23
C ARG A 489 -12.50 53.38 12.74
N GLY A 490 -12.36 54.53 12.09
CA GLY A 490 -11.98 54.62 10.68
C GLY A 490 -10.59 54.05 10.41
N GLU A 491 -9.60 54.34 11.26
CA GLU A 491 -8.25 53.80 11.14
C GLU A 491 -8.18 52.30 11.39
N ARG A 492 -8.87 51.80 12.43
CA ARG A 492 -8.98 50.36 12.69
C ARG A 492 -9.64 49.62 11.52
N ALA A 493 -10.67 50.21 10.91
CA ALA A 493 -11.32 49.64 9.73
C ALA A 493 -10.35 49.58 8.53
N LYS A 494 -9.54 50.62 8.30
CA LYS A 494 -8.51 50.63 7.26
C LYS A 494 -7.42 49.57 7.50
N VAL A 495 -6.96 49.40 8.74
CA VAL A 495 -5.98 48.37 9.10
C VAL A 495 -6.56 46.97 8.88
N LYS A 496 -7.81 46.74 9.30
CA LYS A 496 -8.51 45.47 9.09
C LYS A 496 -8.65 45.14 7.60
N ALA A 497 -9.08 46.10 6.78
CA ALA A 497 -9.20 45.90 5.34
C ALA A 497 -7.85 45.58 4.67
N LYS A 498 -6.75 46.24 5.10
CA LYS A 498 -5.39 45.91 4.63
C LYS A 498 -4.96 44.50 5.05
N ALA A 499 -5.28 44.07 6.25
CA ALA A 499 -4.97 42.73 6.73
C ALA A 499 -5.74 41.65 5.94
N GLU A 500 -7.04 41.85 5.71
CA GLU A 500 -7.88 40.96 4.90
C GLU A 500 -7.36 40.89 3.44
N GLN A 501 -6.92 42.02 2.87
CA GLN A 501 -6.33 42.04 1.52
C GLN A 501 -4.97 41.31 1.46
N ALA A 502 -4.14 41.43 2.49
CA ALA A 502 -2.86 40.72 2.59
C ALA A 502 -3.06 39.20 2.77
N GLU A 503 -4.07 38.80 3.54
CA GLU A 503 -4.43 37.38 3.72
C GLU A 503 -4.94 36.78 2.41
N LYS A 504 -5.81 37.48 1.69
CA LYS A 504 -6.26 37.05 0.36
C LYS A 504 -5.10 36.90 -0.63
N ALA A 505 -4.15 37.83 -0.64
CA ALA A 505 -2.95 37.73 -1.47
C ALA A 505 -2.06 36.51 -1.11
N ARG A 506 -1.96 36.16 0.18
CA ARG A 506 -1.26 34.95 0.63
C ARG A 506 -1.97 33.69 0.14
N GLN A 507 -3.29 33.61 0.30
CA GLN A 507 -4.09 32.47 -0.18
C GLN A 507 -3.95 32.29 -1.70
N GLU A 508 -4.01 33.38 -2.48
CA GLU A 508 -3.79 33.34 -3.93
C GLU A 508 -2.37 32.90 -4.31
N SER A 509 -1.35 33.29 -3.54
CA SER A 509 0.04 32.85 -3.73
C SER A 509 0.23 31.36 -3.41
N GLU A 510 -0.38 30.87 -2.32
CA GLU A 510 -0.36 29.46 -1.94
C GLU A 510 -1.08 28.59 -2.96
N GLU A 511 -2.22 29.05 -3.49
CA GLU A 511 -2.95 28.34 -4.55
C GLU A 511 -2.13 28.27 -5.85
N ARG A 512 -1.43 29.35 -6.23
CA ARG A 512 -0.51 29.33 -7.38
C ARG A 512 0.64 28.34 -7.16
N SER A 513 1.28 28.37 -5.99
CA SER A 513 2.35 27.42 -5.64
C SER A 513 1.85 25.98 -5.68
N ARG A 514 0.63 25.71 -5.21
CA ARG A 514 0.02 24.39 -5.26
C ARG A 514 -0.24 23.94 -6.70
N LYS A 515 -0.78 24.81 -7.55
CA LYS A 515 -0.99 24.52 -8.98
C LYS A 515 0.32 24.27 -9.72
N ASP A 516 1.39 24.97 -9.37
CA ASP A 516 2.72 24.74 -9.96
C ASP A 516 3.33 23.42 -9.52
N GLN A 517 3.16 23.03 -8.25
CA GLN A 517 3.53 21.70 -7.75
C GLN A 517 2.73 20.59 -8.43
N GLU A 518 1.42 20.76 -8.61
CA GLU A 518 0.56 19.81 -9.35
C GLU A 518 0.99 19.68 -10.81
N ARG A 519 1.35 20.79 -11.48
CA ARG A 519 1.91 20.77 -12.85
C ARG A 519 3.27 20.07 -12.91
N GLN A 520 4.12 20.26 -11.91
CA GLN A 520 5.42 19.59 -11.84
C GLN A 520 5.24 18.09 -11.62
N ALA A 521 4.36 17.67 -10.71
CA ALA A 521 4.03 16.27 -10.49
C ALA A 521 3.46 15.60 -11.76
N LEU A 522 2.60 16.30 -12.50
CA LEU A 522 2.07 15.80 -13.77
C LEU A 522 3.16 15.66 -14.85
N ARG A 523 4.14 16.57 -14.90
CA ARG A 523 5.30 16.45 -15.80
C ARG A 523 6.18 15.26 -15.44
N GLU A 524 6.41 15.02 -14.15
CA GLU A 524 7.19 13.87 -13.68
C GLU A 524 6.47 12.54 -13.94
N MET A 525 5.14 12.49 -13.74
CA MET A 525 4.32 11.32 -14.09
C MET A 525 4.43 11.00 -15.59
N ARG A 526 4.24 12.00 -16.47
CA ARG A 526 4.39 11.81 -17.92
C ARG A 526 5.80 11.41 -18.33
N ARG A 527 6.83 11.88 -17.61
CA ARG A 527 8.21 11.47 -17.84
C ARG A 527 8.40 9.99 -17.53
N ARG A 528 7.85 9.51 -16.40
CA ARG A 528 7.88 8.08 -16.05
C ARG A 528 7.11 7.22 -17.04
N GLU A 529 5.92 7.65 -17.47
CA GLU A 529 5.16 6.96 -18.51
C GLU A 529 5.93 6.86 -19.83
N ALA A 530 6.65 7.92 -20.21
CA ALA A 530 7.51 7.91 -21.39
C ALA A 530 8.74 7.00 -21.23
N GLU A 531 9.37 6.98 -20.04
CA GLU A 531 10.48 6.09 -19.70
C GLU A 531 10.02 4.61 -19.71
N GLU A 532 8.85 4.30 -19.18
CA GLU A 532 8.24 2.95 -19.19
C GLU A 532 7.86 2.52 -20.61
N ALA A 533 7.28 3.42 -21.41
CA ALA A 533 6.97 3.15 -22.82
C ALA A 533 8.26 2.86 -23.63
N ALA A 534 9.31 3.66 -23.43
CA ALA A 534 10.61 3.43 -24.07
C ALA A 534 11.25 2.09 -23.63
N ALA A 535 11.13 1.72 -22.35
CA ALA A 535 11.59 0.43 -21.85
C ALA A 535 10.79 -0.74 -22.47
N ALA A 536 9.47 -0.60 -22.61
CA ALA A 536 8.63 -1.60 -23.26
C ALA A 536 8.99 -1.76 -24.74
N GLU A 537 9.23 -0.67 -25.48
CA GLU A 537 9.71 -0.71 -26.86
C GLU A 537 11.07 -1.40 -26.99
N ALA A 538 11.99 -1.16 -26.04
CA ALA A 538 13.29 -1.82 -26.01
C ALA A 538 13.17 -3.35 -25.82
N VAL A 539 12.27 -3.81 -24.94
CA VAL A 539 12.00 -5.26 -24.75
C VAL A 539 11.41 -5.88 -26.02
N VAL A 540 10.50 -5.18 -26.69
CA VAL A 540 9.92 -5.63 -27.98
C VAL A 540 11.00 -5.69 -29.07
N ALA A 541 11.90 -4.72 -29.12
CA ALA A 541 13.02 -4.71 -30.07
C ALA A 541 13.98 -5.88 -29.83
N GLU A 542 14.33 -6.17 -28.56
CA GLU A 542 15.16 -7.32 -28.20
C GLU A 542 14.48 -8.65 -28.58
N ALA A 543 13.17 -8.77 -28.34
CA ALA A 543 12.40 -9.96 -28.72
C ALA A 543 12.39 -10.16 -30.25
N ARG A 544 12.24 -9.08 -31.03
CA ARG A 544 12.34 -9.12 -32.49
C ARG A 544 13.73 -9.56 -32.94
N GLN A 545 14.79 -9.05 -32.32
CA GLN A 545 16.16 -9.47 -32.63
C GLN A 545 16.35 -10.97 -32.35
N LYS A 546 15.93 -11.46 -31.17
CA LYS A 546 16.00 -12.90 -30.84
C LYS A 546 15.21 -13.77 -31.81
N ALA A 547 14.04 -13.32 -32.26
CA ALA A 547 13.26 -14.02 -33.29
C ALA A 547 14.01 -14.08 -34.63
N THR A 548 14.63 -12.97 -35.07
CA THR A 548 15.44 -12.99 -36.29
C THR A 548 16.66 -13.92 -36.16
N GLU A 549 17.34 -13.94 -35.02
CA GLU A 549 18.45 -14.86 -34.75
C GLU A 549 18.00 -16.33 -34.74
N ALA A 550 16.82 -16.63 -34.19
CA ALA A 550 16.24 -17.97 -34.21
C ALA A 550 15.95 -18.43 -35.65
N THR A 551 15.30 -17.60 -36.47
CA THR A 551 15.04 -17.93 -37.89
C THR A 551 16.33 -18.14 -38.68
N GLN A 552 17.39 -17.37 -38.41
CA GLN A 552 18.70 -17.58 -39.03
C GLN A 552 19.37 -18.89 -38.59
N ARG A 553 19.18 -19.31 -37.33
CA ARG A 553 19.68 -20.60 -36.83
C ARG A 553 18.94 -21.77 -37.48
N GLU A 554 17.62 -21.69 -37.58
CA GLU A 554 16.79 -22.69 -38.26
C GLU A 554 17.19 -22.82 -39.74
N ALA A 555 17.36 -21.71 -40.45
CA ALA A 555 17.81 -21.73 -41.85
C ALA A 555 19.19 -22.39 -42.02
N LYS A 556 20.15 -22.10 -41.12
CA LYS A 556 21.48 -22.74 -41.12
C LYS A 556 21.40 -24.23 -40.80
N GLU A 557 20.50 -24.64 -39.90
CA GLU A 557 20.30 -26.05 -39.57
C GLU A 557 19.66 -26.80 -40.74
N GLU A 558 18.69 -26.20 -41.43
CA GLU A 558 18.09 -26.76 -42.64
C GLU A 558 19.13 -26.93 -43.75
N GLU A 559 20.01 -25.95 -43.95
CA GLU A 559 21.12 -26.04 -44.90
C GLU A 559 22.07 -27.21 -44.55
N ARG A 560 22.40 -27.39 -43.26
CA ARG A 560 23.19 -28.54 -42.79
C ARG A 560 22.48 -29.87 -43.03
N ARG A 561 21.16 -29.95 -42.80
CA ARG A 561 20.37 -31.16 -43.09
C ARG A 561 20.34 -31.47 -44.58
N ARG A 562 20.20 -30.46 -45.44
CA ARG A 562 20.27 -30.62 -46.90
C ARG A 562 21.65 -31.11 -47.36
N ALA A 563 22.73 -30.57 -46.78
CA ALA A 563 24.09 -31.02 -47.05
C ALA A 563 24.31 -32.49 -46.62
N ALA A 564 23.84 -32.87 -45.42
CA ALA A 564 23.94 -34.24 -44.93
C ALA A 564 23.16 -35.23 -45.81
N HIS A 565 21.94 -34.87 -46.25
CA HIS A 565 21.18 -35.70 -47.20
C HIS A 565 21.86 -35.82 -48.57
N ALA A 566 22.51 -34.76 -49.05
CA ALA A 566 23.26 -34.82 -50.30
C ALA A 566 24.49 -35.74 -50.20
N GLU A 567 25.20 -35.71 -49.07
CA GLU A 567 26.31 -36.60 -48.78
C GLU A 567 25.85 -38.07 -48.66
N GLU A 568 24.75 -38.33 -47.94
CA GLU A 568 24.17 -39.68 -47.85
C GLU A 568 23.76 -40.21 -49.23
N ALA A 569 23.13 -39.37 -50.06
CA ALA A 569 22.77 -39.73 -51.43
C ALA A 569 24.00 -40.02 -52.31
N HIS A 570 25.11 -39.31 -52.10
CA HIS A 570 26.37 -39.59 -52.77
C HIS A 570 26.93 -40.96 -52.37
N LEU A 571 27.02 -41.24 -51.07
CA LEU A 571 27.50 -42.52 -50.54
C LEU A 571 26.66 -43.71 -51.03
N ARG A 572 25.33 -43.54 -51.12
CA ARG A 572 24.44 -44.57 -51.70
C ARG A 572 24.76 -44.84 -53.17
N ARG A 573 24.98 -43.79 -53.98
CA ARG A 573 25.37 -43.95 -55.40
C ARG A 573 26.72 -44.65 -55.56
N GLU A 574 27.68 -44.36 -54.68
CA GLU A 574 28.98 -45.05 -54.68
C GLU A 574 28.86 -46.52 -54.29
N ALA A 575 28.02 -46.83 -53.29
CA ALA A 575 27.73 -48.21 -52.90
C ALA A 575 27.07 -48.99 -54.04
N ASP A 576 26.03 -48.43 -54.68
CA ASP A 576 25.38 -49.03 -55.84
C ASP A 576 26.35 -49.25 -57.00
N ALA A 577 27.26 -48.29 -57.25
CA ALA A 577 28.28 -48.40 -58.29
C ALA A 577 29.29 -49.51 -57.97
N ARG A 578 29.66 -49.68 -56.69
CA ARG A 578 30.52 -50.77 -56.23
C ARG A 578 29.83 -52.12 -56.38
N GLU A 579 28.57 -52.25 -55.98
CA GLU A 579 27.80 -53.49 -56.13
C GLU A 579 27.66 -53.89 -57.60
N ARG A 580 27.46 -52.92 -58.51
CA ARG A 580 27.44 -53.18 -59.96
C ARG A 580 28.79 -53.72 -60.47
N ARG A 581 29.91 -53.14 -60.04
CA ARG A 581 31.26 -53.65 -60.39
C ARG A 581 31.50 -55.06 -59.85
N GLU A 582 31.11 -55.31 -58.59
CA GLU A 582 31.21 -56.64 -57.99
C GLU A 582 30.32 -57.66 -58.73
N ALA A 583 29.11 -57.28 -59.13
CA ALA A 583 28.22 -58.12 -59.94
C ALA A 583 28.79 -58.42 -61.33
N GLU A 584 29.43 -57.43 -61.97
CA GLU A 584 30.09 -57.59 -63.27
C GLU A 584 31.27 -58.57 -63.18
N THR A 585 32.16 -58.39 -62.20
CA THR A 585 33.28 -59.33 -61.97
C THR A 585 32.81 -60.75 -61.66
N ARG A 586 31.69 -60.92 -60.94
CA ARG A 586 31.07 -62.24 -60.72
C ARG A 586 30.57 -62.86 -62.02
N ARG A 587 29.92 -62.09 -62.88
CA ARG A 587 29.45 -62.56 -64.20
C ARG A 587 30.61 -62.97 -65.09
N GLU A 588 31.69 -62.19 -65.12
CA GLU A 588 32.92 -62.53 -65.85
C GLU A 588 33.55 -63.83 -65.31
N ALA A 589 33.65 -63.98 -63.99
CA ALA A 589 34.17 -65.20 -63.36
C ALA A 589 33.29 -66.44 -63.66
N GLU A 590 31.97 -66.29 -63.62
CA GLU A 590 31.04 -67.36 -64.00
C GLU A 590 31.15 -67.71 -65.49
N ALA A 591 31.29 -66.72 -66.37
CA ALA A 591 31.51 -66.95 -67.80
C ALA A 591 32.83 -67.72 -68.04
N ALA A 592 33.94 -67.29 -67.43
CA ALA A 592 35.22 -67.99 -67.50
C ALA A 592 35.13 -69.42 -66.98
N ARG A 593 34.36 -69.66 -65.90
CA ARG A 593 34.13 -71.01 -65.36
C ARG A 593 33.34 -71.89 -66.34
N ARG A 594 32.34 -71.32 -67.05
CA ARG A 594 31.58 -72.03 -68.07
C ARG A 594 32.45 -72.39 -69.27
N GLU A 595 33.30 -71.47 -69.73
CA GLU A 595 34.26 -71.72 -70.81
C GLU A 595 35.25 -72.83 -70.42
N ALA A 596 35.80 -72.78 -69.19
CA ALA A 596 36.69 -73.83 -68.69
C ALA A 596 36.00 -75.20 -68.63
N LEU A 597 34.74 -75.26 -68.16
CA LEU A 597 33.95 -76.49 -68.14
C LEU A 597 33.64 -77.02 -69.54
N GLN A 598 33.44 -76.12 -70.51
CA GLN A 598 33.24 -76.52 -71.91
C GLN A 598 34.53 -77.09 -72.49
N ALA A 599 35.68 -76.44 -72.28
CA ALA A 599 36.98 -76.93 -72.73
C ALA A 599 37.32 -78.31 -72.14
N THR A 600 36.98 -78.57 -70.87
CA THR A 600 37.16 -79.91 -70.27
C THR A 600 36.27 -80.96 -70.94
N LYS A 601 35.03 -80.62 -71.29
CA LYS A 601 34.12 -81.55 -71.99
C LYS A 601 34.52 -81.84 -73.43
N GLU A 602 35.20 -80.91 -74.09
CA GLU A 602 35.73 -81.10 -75.45
C GLU A 602 37.02 -81.95 -75.45
N ALA A 603 37.74 -82.00 -74.31
CA ALA A 603 38.95 -82.80 -74.15
C ALA A 603 38.69 -84.26 -73.75
N GLU A 604 37.60 -84.51 -73.00
CA GLU A 604 37.03 -85.84 -72.73
C GLU A 604 36.43 -86.47 -73.99
#